data_AF-A0A8X6VW16-F1
#
_entry.id   AF-A0A8X6VW16-F1
#
_cell.length_a   1.000
_cell.length_b   1.000
_cell.length_c   1.000
_cell.angle_alpha   90.00
_cell.angle_beta   90.00
_cell.angle_gamma   90.00
#
_symmetry.space_group_name_H-M   'P 1'
#
loop_
_entity.id
_entity.type
_entity.pdbx_description
1 polymer ?
#
loop_
_entity_poly.entity_id
_entity_poly.type
_entity_poly.pdbx_seq_one_letter_code
_entity_poly.pdbx_strand_id
1 'polypeptide(L)'
;MKTAGWSTRRVPIQVDRSECAVRNCWEQWTRECTHARKTGSGATTKTTRREDRRIVRHLAEANLKSKCPLTPEHRQLSLQKCQARSMSNVRDWQRVVFSDESRFIFGTDDDRLRV
;
A
#
# COMPACT_ATOMS: atom_id res chain seq x y z
N MET A 1 16.24 -4.85 9.12
CA MET A 1 15.09 -5.41 9.86
C MET A 1 15.52 -6.70 10.55
N LYS A 2 15.50 -6.74 11.89
CA LYS A 2 15.78 -7.96 12.67
C LYS A 2 14.51 -8.31 13.45
N THR A 3 13.62 -9.07 12.84
CA THR A 3 12.31 -9.48 13.42
C THR A 3 12.28 -10.97 13.76
N ALA A 4 13.41 -11.52 14.19
CA ALA A 4 13.46 -12.83 14.82
C ALA A 4 13.95 -12.63 16.26
N GLY A 5 13.09 -12.87 17.26
CA GLY A 5 13.47 -12.80 18.68
C GLY A 5 12.59 -11.94 19.59
N TRP A 6 11.43 -11.44 19.13
CA TRP A 6 10.48 -10.82 20.06
C TRP A 6 9.75 -11.88 20.87
N SER A 7 9.60 -11.66 22.18
CA SER A 7 8.81 -12.54 23.03
C SER A 7 7.33 -12.45 22.64
N THR A 8 6.61 -13.57 22.74
CA THR A 8 5.17 -13.67 22.45
C THR A 8 4.34 -12.64 23.22
N ARG A 9 4.81 -12.21 24.40
CA ARG A 9 4.18 -11.16 25.22
C ARG A 9 4.46 -9.74 24.75
N ARG A 10 5.59 -9.49 24.06
CA ARG A 10 6.00 -8.15 23.62
C ARG A 10 5.33 -7.75 22.31
N VAL A 11 5.08 -8.71 21.41
CA VAL A 11 4.46 -8.45 20.11
C VAL A 11 3.09 -7.76 20.25
N PRO A 12 2.14 -8.24 21.08
CA PRO A 12 0.80 -7.65 21.18
C PRO A 12 0.81 -6.22 21.74
N ILE A 13 1.65 -5.96 22.75
CA ILE A 13 1.83 -4.63 23.37
C ILE A 13 2.34 -3.62 22.32
N GLN A 14 3.31 -4.02 21.51
CA GLN A 14 3.90 -3.15 20.48
C GLN A 14 2.91 -2.77 19.38
N VAL A 15 1.98 -3.67 19.04
CA VAL A 15 0.99 -3.44 17.97
C VAL A 15 -0.34 -2.90 18.49
N ASP A 16 -0.48 -2.64 19.79
CA ASP A 16 -1.73 -2.23 20.45
C ASP A 16 -2.90 -3.19 20.11
N ARG A 17 -2.65 -4.51 20.22
CA ARG A 17 -3.65 -5.55 19.99
C ARG A 17 -3.58 -6.62 21.06
N SER A 18 -4.68 -7.36 21.22
CA SER A 18 -4.72 -8.51 22.12
C SER A 18 -3.82 -9.66 21.63
N GLU A 19 -3.29 -10.43 22.58
CA GLU A 19 -2.47 -11.62 22.29
C GLU A 19 -3.22 -12.63 21.42
N CYS A 20 -4.53 -12.81 21.66
CA CYS A 20 -5.36 -13.69 20.84
C CYS A 20 -5.51 -13.21 19.39
N ALA A 21 -5.58 -11.90 19.13
CA ALA A 21 -5.63 -11.35 17.78
C ALA A 21 -4.32 -11.59 17.02
N VAL A 22 -3.17 -11.43 17.69
CA VAL A 22 -1.85 -11.73 17.13
C VAL A 22 -1.71 -13.22 16.82
N ARG A 23 -2.12 -14.10 17.74
CA ARG A 23 -2.10 -15.55 17.54
C ARG A 23 -2.96 -15.98 16.35
N ASN A 24 -4.20 -15.51 16.26
CA ASN A 24 -5.11 -15.84 15.16
C ASN A 24 -4.56 -15.36 13.80
N CYS A 25 -3.94 -14.17 13.76
CA CYS A 25 -3.29 -13.64 12.56
C CYS A 25 -2.09 -14.52 12.13
N TRP A 26 -1.28 -14.95 13.10
CA TRP A 26 -0.12 -15.81 12.85
C TRP A 26 -0.53 -17.20 12.34
N GLU A 27 -1.55 -17.82 12.96
CA GLU A 27 -2.12 -19.10 12.52
C GLU A 27 -2.71 -18.99 11.11
N GLN A 28 -3.44 -17.91 10.82
CA GLN A 28 -3.98 -17.66 9.49
C GLN A 28 -2.86 -17.51 8.45
N TRP A 29 -1.83 -16.71 8.75
CA TRP A 29 -0.67 -16.55 7.86
C TRP A 29 0.07 -17.87 7.64
N THR A 30 0.25 -18.69 8.68
CA THR A 30 0.91 -20.00 8.56
C THR A 30 0.14 -20.95 7.67
N ARG A 31 -1.20 -20.86 7.67
CA ARG A 31 -2.08 -21.71 6.85
C ARG A 31 -2.18 -21.25 5.41
N GLU A 32 -2.28 -19.94 5.18
CA GLU A 32 -2.60 -19.35 3.87
C GLU A 32 -1.36 -18.78 3.16
N CYS A 33 -0.23 -18.66 3.85
CA CYS A 33 1.00 -17.98 3.40
C CYS A 33 0.75 -16.60 2.77
N THR A 34 -0.34 -15.95 3.15
CA THR A 34 -0.86 -14.76 2.47
C THR A 34 -1.49 -13.81 3.49
N HIS A 35 -1.24 -12.51 3.30
CA HIS A 35 -1.83 -11.43 4.10
C HIS A 35 -2.90 -10.78 3.22
N ALA A 36 -3.99 -11.52 3.01
CA ALA A 36 -5.13 -11.04 2.26
C ALA A 36 -6.18 -10.50 3.22
N ARG A 37 -6.72 -9.31 2.91
CA ARG A 37 -7.94 -8.84 3.57
C ARG A 37 -9.09 -9.75 3.18
N LYS A 38 -9.86 -10.22 4.16
CA LYS A 38 -11.08 -11.00 3.90
C LYS A 38 -12.08 -10.12 3.14
N THR A 39 -12.70 -10.66 2.10
CA THR A 39 -13.80 -9.99 1.40
C THR A 39 -14.91 -9.66 2.40
N GLY A 40 -15.26 -8.37 2.51
CA GLY A 40 -16.22 -7.89 3.52
C GLY A 40 -15.59 -7.26 4.78
N SER A 41 -14.25 -7.24 4.91
CA SER A 41 -13.55 -6.53 6.00
C SER A 41 -13.45 -5.01 5.81
N GLY A 42 -14.42 -4.42 5.10
CA GLY A 42 -14.51 -2.98 4.83
C GLY A 42 -15.78 -2.39 5.44
N ALA A 43 -15.77 -1.08 5.65
CA ALA A 43 -16.99 -0.37 6.00
C ALA A 43 -18.10 -0.66 4.97
N THR A 44 -19.35 -0.75 5.43
CA THR A 44 -20.51 -0.84 4.55
C THR A 44 -20.47 0.31 3.56
N THR A 45 -20.37 -0.02 2.27
CA THR A 45 -20.34 0.99 1.21
C THR A 45 -21.69 1.68 1.19
N LYS A 46 -21.70 3.00 1.42
CA LYS A 46 -22.93 3.81 1.33
C LYS A 46 -23.46 3.92 -0.10
N THR A 47 -22.60 3.64 -1.07
CA THR A 47 -22.91 3.68 -2.49
C THR A 47 -23.05 2.27 -3.04
N THR A 48 -23.95 2.13 -4.00
CA THR A 48 -24.06 0.91 -4.80
C THR A 48 -22.96 0.89 -5.87
N ARG A 49 -22.61 -0.32 -6.34
CA ARG A 49 -21.66 -0.50 -7.46
C ARG A 49 -22.02 0.33 -8.71
N ARG A 50 -23.31 0.62 -8.94
CA ARG A 50 -23.76 1.44 -10.07
C ARG A 50 -23.46 2.93 -9.85
N GLU A 51 -23.65 3.42 -8.63
CA GLU A 51 -23.32 4.80 -8.24
C GLU A 51 -21.80 5.02 -8.30
N ASP A 52 -21.00 4.08 -7.79
CA ASP A 52 -19.53 4.16 -7.89
C ASP A 52 -19.07 4.29 -9.34
N ARG A 53 -19.68 3.52 -10.25
CA ARG A 53 -19.38 3.62 -11.69
C ARG A 53 -19.77 4.96 -12.29
N ARG A 54 -20.89 5.55 -11.85
CA ARG A 54 -21.31 6.89 -12.29
C ARG A 54 -20.34 7.96 -11.78
N ILE A 55 -19.95 7.89 -10.51
CA ILE A 55 -18.97 8.80 -9.90
C ILE A 55 -17.63 8.71 -10.62
N VAL A 56 -17.10 7.51 -10.84
CA VAL A 56 -15.84 7.29 -11.55
C VAL A 56 -15.90 7.79 -13.00
N ARG A 57 -17.06 7.71 -13.66
CA ARG A 57 -17.28 8.25 -15.00
C ARG A 57 -17.28 9.78 -14.98
N HIS A 58 -18.05 10.41 -14.09
CA HIS A 58 -18.10 11.87 -13.97
C HIS A 58 -16.73 12.45 -13.61
N LEU A 59 -15.97 11.80 -12.72
CA LEU A 59 -14.59 12.18 -12.40
C LEU A 59 -13.63 12.02 -13.59
N ALA A 60 -13.88 11.04 -14.48
CA ALA A 60 -13.09 10.88 -15.71
C ALA A 60 -13.40 12.00 -16.71
N GLU A 61 -14.69 12.29 -16.91
CA GLU A 61 -15.19 13.34 -17.81
C GLU A 61 -14.73 14.73 -17.34
N ALA A 62 -14.74 14.97 -16.03
CA ALA A 62 -14.22 16.18 -15.42
C ALA A 62 -12.68 16.23 -15.35
N ASN A 63 -11.98 15.20 -15.84
CA ASN A 63 -10.52 15.06 -15.77
C ASN A 63 -9.95 15.19 -14.33
N LEU A 64 -10.79 14.93 -13.33
CA LEU A 64 -10.46 14.97 -11.89
C LEU A 64 -9.77 13.69 -11.42
N LYS A 65 -9.49 12.75 -12.33
CA LYS A 65 -8.64 11.59 -12.05
C LYS A 65 -7.18 12.03 -12.00
N SER A 66 -6.81 12.74 -10.94
CA SER A 66 -5.43 13.08 -10.63
C SER A 66 -4.63 11.84 -10.23
N LYS A 67 -4.26 11.00 -11.20
CA LYS A 67 -2.88 10.51 -11.20
C LYS A 67 -2.06 11.74 -11.56
N CYS A 68 -1.14 12.14 -10.68
CA CYS A 68 -0.24 13.29 -10.82
C CYS A 68 -0.14 13.72 -12.28
N PRO A 69 -0.60 14.92 -12.67
CA PRO A 69 -0.57 15.32 -14.06
C PRO A 69 0.89 15.39 -14.49
N LEU A 70 1.42 14.30 -15.03
CA LEU A 70 2.70 14.30 -15.72
C LEU A 70 2.48 15.23 -16.90
N THR A 71 3.19 16.35 -16.88
CA THR A 71 3.28 17.23 -18.04
C THR A 71 3.71 16.40 -19.26
N PRO A 72 3.32 16.79 -20.48
CA PRO A 72 3.77 16.11 -21.70
C PRO A 72 5.29 15.89 -21.74
N GLU A 73 6.05 16.86 -21.23
CA GLU A 73 7.50 16.81 -21.08
C GLU A 73 7.97 15.71 -20.13
N HIS A 74 7.36 15.59 -18.94
CA HIS A 74 7.68 14.49 -18.01
C HIS A 74 7.41 13.13 -18.64
N ARG A 75 6.32 12.98 -19.40
CA ARG A 75 6.01 11.74 -20.12
C ARG A 75 7.07 11.41 -21.18
N GLN A 76 7.50 12.40 -21.96
CA GLN A 76 8.55 12.21 -22.98
C GLN A 76 9.89 11.84 -22.34
N LEU A 77 10.28 12.53 -21.26
CA LEU A 77 11.50 12.25 -20.52
C LEU A 77 11.49 10.83 -19.92
N SER A 78 10.37 10.42 -19.31
CA SER A 78 10.20 9.06 -18.79
C SER A 78 10.33 8.01 -19.90
N LEU A 79 9.69 8.23 -21.06
CA LEU A 79 9.74 7.32 -22.20
C LEU A 79 11.16 7.17 -22.75
N GLN A 80 11.87 8.29 -22.93
CA GLN A 80 13.26 8.29 -23.40
C GLN A 80 14.20 7.56 -22.43
N LYS A 81 14.06 7.80 -21.11
CA LYS A 81 14.83 7.09 -20.09
C LYS A 81 14.55 5.60 -20.08
N CYS A 82 13.29 5.19 -20.22
CA CYS A 82 12.92 3.78 -20.34
C CYS A 82 13.50 3.14 -21.59
N GLN A 83 13.42 3.79 -22.75
CA GLN A 83 13.98 3.29 -24.01
C GLN A 83 15.49 3.12 -23.92
N ALA A 84 16.21 4.11 -23.38
CA ALA A 84 17.66 4.05 -23.17
C ALA A 84 18.07 2.92 -22.22
N ARG A 85 17.22 2.59 -21.24
CA ARG A 85 17.48 1.55 -20.22
C ARG A 85 16.91 0.17 -20.60
N SER A 86 16.03 0.09 -21.61
CA SER A 86 15.39 -1.14 -22.08
C SER A 86 16.38 -2.12 -22.70
N MET A 87 17.53 -1.63 -23.16
CA MET A 87 18.60 -2.45 -23.71
C MET A 87 19.61 -2.93 -22.65
N SER A 88 19.45 -2.53 -21.38
CA SER A 88 20.37 -2.93 -20.31
C SER A 88 20.17 -4.40 -19.90
N ASN A 89 21.28 -5.10 -19.70
CA ASN A 89 21.27 -6.50 -19.27
C ASN A 89 20.88 -6.59 -17.78
N VAL A 90 20.31 -7.71 -17.35
CA VAL A 90 20.01 -8.01 -15.93
C VAL A 90 21.23 -7.78 -15.03
N ARG A 91 22.45 -8.04 -15.52
CA ARG A 91 23.70 -7.79 -14.78
C ARG A 91 23.98 -6.31 -14.51
N ASP A 92 23.48 -5.42 -15.34
CA ASP A 92 23.70 -3.98 -15.17
C ASP A 92 22.91 -3.46 -13.96
N TRP A 93 21.72 -4.03 -13.70
CA TRP A 93 20.90 -3.71 -12.54
C TRP A 93 21.52 -4.15 -11.21
N GLN A 94 22.34 -5.20 -11.20
CA GLN A 94 23.05 -5.66 -10.00
C GLN A 94 24.09 -4.66 -9.49
N ARG A 95 24.49 -3.68 -10.32
CA ARG A 95 25.45 -2.63 -9.97
C ARG A 95 24.77 -1.33 -9.53
N VAL A 96 23.44 -1.23 -9.65
CA VAL A 96 22.68 -0.03 -9.32
C VAL A 96 22.25 -0.07 -7.86
N VAL A 97 22.59 0.98 -7.09
CA VAL A 97 22.09 1.20 -5.73
C VAL A 97 20.96 2.22 -5.79
N PHE A 98 19.80 1.86 -5.24
CA PHE A 98 18.64 2.75 -5.18
C PHE A 98 18.57 3.46 -3.83
N SER A 99 18.17 4.72 -3.86
CA SER A 99 17.93 5.56 -2.68
C SER A 99 16.66 6.38 -2.88
N ASP A 100 15.87 6.51 -1.84
CA ASP A 100 14.70 7.39 -1.80
C ASP A 100 14.48 7.87 -0.36
N GLU A 101 13.79 9.00 -0.20
CA GLU A 101 13.46 9.55 1.11
C GLU A 101 11.96 9.39 1.35
N SER A 102 11.61 8.61 2.38
CA SER A 102 10.23 8.38 2.78
C SER A 102 9.95 9.04 4.13
N ARG A 103 8.83 9.76 4.22
CA ARG A 103 8.32 10.26 5.49
C ARG A 103 7.59 9.14 6.25
N PHE A 104 7.95 8.94 7.51
CA PHE A 104 7.19 8.09 8.43
C PHE A 104 6.32 8.98 9.32
N ILE A 105 5.02 8.69 9.37
CA ILE A 105 4.07 9.40 10.24
C ILE A 105 3.73 8.48 11.42
N PHE A 106 3.97 8.94 12.65
CA PHE A 106 3.62 8.23 13.86
C PHE A 106 2.26 8.75 14.35
N GLY A 107 1.22 7.94 14.18
CA GLY A 107 -0.16 8.25 14.59
C GLY A 107 -0.96 8.93 13.48
N THR A 108 -2.00 8.24 13.00
CA THR A 108 -3.19 8.94 12.53
C THR A 108 -3.97 9.28 13.79
N ASP A 109 -3.92 10.52 14.24
CA ASP A 109 -4.91 10.97 15.21
C ASP A 109 -6.24 11.03 14.43
N ASP A 110 -7.03 9.97 14.51
CA ASP A 110 -8.29 9.88 13.78
C ASP A 110 -9.46 10.51 14.54
N ASP A 111 -9.19 11.42 15.51
CA ASP A 111 -10.15 12.19 16.32
C ASP A 111 -11.28 11.34 16.93
N ARG A 112 -11.06 10.03 17.01
CA ARG A 112 -12.05 9.07 17.44
C ARG A 112 -11.87 8.82 18.91
N LEU A 113 -12.81 9.36 19.70
CA LEU A 113 -13.05 8.92 21.06
C LEU A 113 -13.33 7.41 21.03
N ARG A 114 -12.36 6.62 21.51
CA ARG A 114 -12.56 5.19 21.75
C ARG A 114 -13.37 5.08 23.05
N VAL A 115 -14.63 4.66 22.90
CA VAL A 115 -15.55 4.30 23.99
C VAL A 115 -15.17 2.93 24.54
#